data_AF-A0A1B6GJZ8-F1
#
_entry.id   AF-A0A1B6GJZ8-F1
#
_cell.length_a   1.000
_cell.length_b   1.000
_cell.length_c   1.000
_cell.angle_alpha   90.00
_cell.angle_beta   90.00
_cell.angle_gamma   90.00
#
_symmetry.space_group_name_H-M   'P 1'
#
loop_
_entity.id
_entity.type
_entity.pdbx_description
1 polymer ?
#
loop_
_entity_poly.entity_id
_entity_poly.type
_entity_poly.pdbx_seq_one_letter_code
_entity_poly.pdbx_strand_id
1 'polypeptide(L)'
;GLFCNFNFASETEQAAGEEMEQQRVWVPDPEEGFVLGRIVDIGLDEVTVQPNEGRKHKQTCSLDRLYTAEEHDNKDVDDNCALMYLNEATLLNNIRIRYTKDKIYTYVANILIAVNPYFEIKDLYSSRTIKSYQGKSLGS
;
A
#
# COMPACT_ATOMS: atom_id res chain seq x y z
N GLY A 1 33.29 4.39 -37.67
CA GLY A 1 32.77 3.03 -37.47
C GLY A 1 31.94 3.03 -36.22
N LEU A 2 30.62 2.84 -36.36
CA LEU A 2 29.66 2.72 -35.26
C LEU A 2 29.89 1.39 -34.54
N PHE A 3 30.41 1.37 -33.31
CA PHE A 3 30.44 0.15 -32.49
C PHE A 3 30.35 0.37 -30.98
N CYS A 4 29.90 1.54 -30.49
CA CYS A 4 29.79 1.80 -29.03
C CYS A 4 28.35 1.88 -28.46
N ASN A 5 27.28 1.69 -29.24
CA ASN A 5 25.91 1.91 -28.75
C ASN A 5 25.03 0.64 -28.61
N PHE A 6 25.57 -0.57 -28.79
CA PHE A 6 24.76 -1.80 -28.69
C PHE A 6 24.76 -2.47 -27.31
N ASN A 7 25.78 -2.24 -26.47
CA ASN A 7 25.85 -2.87 -25.13
C ASN A 7 25.13 -2.07 -24.02
N PHE A 8 24.92 -0.76 -24.23
CA PHE A 8 24.30 0.09 -23.20
C PHE A 8 22.78 -0.12 -23.11
N ALA A 9 22.12 -0.45 -24.23
CA ALA A 9 20.69 -0.74 -24.26
C ALA A 9 20.35 -2.09 -23.60
N SER A 10 21.18 -3.12 -23.82
CA SER A 10 20.98 -4.45 -23.23
C SER A 10 21.19 -4.46 -21.71
N GLU A 11 22.16 -3.69 -21.20
CA GLU A 11 22.38 -3.55 -19.75
C GLU A 11 21.23 -2.79 -19.08
N THR A 12 20.65 -1.78 -19.72
CA THR A 12 19.46 -1.07 -19.20
C THR A 12 18.18 -1.92 -19.26
N GLU A 13 18.01 -2.75 -20.30
CA GLU A 13 16.86 -3.67 -20.41
C GLU A 13 16.98 -4.85 -19.43
N GLN A 14 18.19 -5.39 -19.20
CA GLN A 14 18.42 -6.40 -18.17
C GLN A 14 18.26 -5.84 -16.75
N ALA A 15 18.75 -4.62 -16.48
CA ALA A 15 18.55 -3.97 -15.18
C ALA A 15 17.07 -3.65 -14.91
N ALA A 16 16.31 -3.22 -15.92
CA ALA A 16 14.87 -2.99 -15.81
C ALA A 16 14.07 -4.30 -15.61
N GLY A 17 14.49 -5.39 -16.26
CA GLY A 17 13.91 -6.72 -16.05
C GLY A 17 14.16 -7.27 -14.64
N GLU A 18 15.37 -7.08 -14.11
CA GLU A 18 15.73 -7.48 -12.74
C GLU A 18 15.07 -6.61 -11.65
N GLU A 19 14.85 -5.31 -11.91
CA GLU A 19 14.06 -4.43 -11.03
C GLU A 19 12.59 -4.85 -10.97
N MET A 20 11.99 -5.27 -12.09
CA MET A 20 10.60 -5.73 -12.14
C MET A 20 10.37 -7.04 -11.37
N GLU A 21 11.34 -7.96 -11.33
CA GLU A 21 11.25 -9.21 -10.56
C GLU A 21 11.36 -8.99 -9.04
N GLN A 22 11.98 -7.89 -8.60
CA GLN A 22 12.07 -7.52 -7.18
C GLN A 22 10.94 -6.59 -6.73
N GLN A 23 10.12 -6.11 -7.66
CA GLN A 23 9.07 -5.14 -7.39
C GLN A 23 8.01 -5.73 -6.45
N ARG A 24 7.79 -5.03 -5.34
CA ARG A 24 6.71 -5.35 -4.41
C ARG A 24 5.39 -4.87 -5.00
N VAL A 25 4.40 -5.75 -4.99
CA VAL A 25 3.08 -5.48 -5.52
C VAL A 25 2.00 -5.97 -4.57
N TRP A 26 0.87 -5.28 -4.59
CA TRP A 26 -0.36 -5.71 -3.96
C TRP A 26 -1.18 -6.51 -4.95
N VAL A 27 -1.56 -7.72 -4.54
CA VAL A 27 -2.43 -8.64 -5.28
C VAL A 27 -3.75 -8.80 -4.53
N PRO A 28 -4.90 -8.83 -5.21
CA PRO A 28 -6.20 -9.01 -4.57
C PRO A 28 -6.30 -10.36 -3.89
N ASP A 29 -6.98 -10.37 -2.75
CA ASP A 29 -7.14 -11.52 -1.89
C ASP A 29 -8.59 -11.69 -1.41
N PRO A 30 -9.18 -12.89 -1.48
CA PRO A 30 -10.56 -13.09 -1.05
C PRO A 30 -10.78 -12.97 0.47
N GLU A 31 -9.74 -13.16 1.29
CA GLU A 31 -9.86 -13.10 2.76
C GLU A 31 -9.35 -11.78 3.31
N GLU A 32 -8.18 -11.35 2.83
CA GLU A 32 -7.47 -10.16 3.31
C GLU A 32 -7.69 -8.94 2.41
N GLY A 33 -8.50 -9.02 1.36
CA GLY A 33 -8.71 -7.93 0.41
C GLY A 33 -7.52 -7.71 -0.53
N PHE A 34 -6.36 -7.36 0.04
CA PHE A 34 -5.08 -7.24 -0.68
C PHE A 34 -3.93 -7.75 0.18
N VAL A 35 -2.96 -8.41 -0.46
CA VAL A 35 -1.74 -8.89 0.19
C VAL A 35 -0.51 -8.46 -0.61
N LEU A 36 0.60 -8.26 0.09
CA LEU A 36 1.89 -7.95 -0.52
C LEU A 36 2.55 -9.21 -1.04
N GLY A 37 3.17 -9.10 -2.20
CA GLY A 37 4.02 -10.14 -2.74
C GLY A 37 5.04 -9.60 -3.73
N ARG A 38 5.75 -10.52 -4.37
CA ARG A 38 6.70 -10.25 -5.44
C ARG A 38 6.22 -10.91 -6.72
N ILE A 39 6.43 -10.23 -7.84
CA ILE A 39 6.15 -10.78 -9.16
C ILE A 39 7.08 -11.97 -9.40
N VAL A 40 6.54 -13.09 -9.87
CA VAL A 40 7.32 -14.28 -10.22
C VAL A 40 7.24 -14.58 -11.71
N ASP A 41 6.10 -14.30 -12.33
CA ASP A 41 5.90 -14.52 -13.76
C ASP A 41 4.90 -13.50 -14.30
N ILE A 42 5.16 -13.05 -15.53
CA ILE A 42 4.33 -12.07 -16.24
C ILE A 42 3.91 -12.72 -17.55
N GLY A 43 2.63 -13.10 -17.62
CA GLY A 43 1.99 -13.55 -18.85
C GLY A 43 1.52 -12.38 -19.72
N LEU A 44 0.74 -12.70 -20.76
CA LEU A 44 0.22 -11.70 -21.69
C LEU A 44 -0.82 -10.75 -21.07
N ASP A 45 -1.64 -11.24 -20.14
CA ASP A 45 -2.73 -10.48 -19.48
C ASP A 45 -2.84 -10.77 -17.97
N GLU A 46 -1.97 -11.65 -17.46
CA GLU A 46 -1.99 -12.13 -16.09
C GLU A 46 -0.60 -12.05 -15.47
N VAL A 47 -0.55 -11.76 -14.18
CA VAL A 47 0.67 -11.74 -13.39
C VAL A 47 0.54 -12.74 -12.27
N THR A 48 1.57 -13.57 -12.11
CA THR A 48 1.68 -14.49 -10.99
C THR A 48 2.57 -13.87 -9.92
N VAL A 49 1.99 -13.67 -8.75
CA VAL A 49 2.62 -13.08 -7.58
C VAL A 49 2.82 -14.14 -6.52
N GLN A 50 3.99 -14.13 -5.87
CA GLN A 50 4.26 -14.89 -4.66
C GLN A 50 3.98 -13.99 -3.45
N PRO A 51 2.93 -14.24 -2.65
CA PRO A 51 2.68 -13.49 -1.43
C PRO A 51 3.82 -13.63 -0.41
N ASN A 52 4.09 -12.56 0.33
CA ASN A 52 5.05 -12.57 1.43
C ASN A 52 4.51 -13.40 2.60
N GLU A 53 5.44 -14.07 3.31
CA GLU A 53 5.30 -15.00 4.42
C GLU A 53 3.88 -15.38 4.92
N GLY A 54 3.57 -16.68 4.87
CA GLY A 54 2.38 -17.30 5.48
C GLY A 54 1.52 -18.09 4.50
N ARG A 55 1.57 -17.76 3.20
CA ARG A 55 0.80 -18.45 2.16
C ARG A 55 1.68 -19.22 1.19
N LYS A 56 1.34 -20.50 0.99
CA LYS A 56 2.10 -21.42 0.12
C LYS A 56 1.70 -21.33 -1.35
N HIS A 57 0.50 -20.86 -1.65
CA HIS A 57 -0.01 -20.82 -3.01
C HIS A 57 0.26 -19.45 -3.65
N LYS A 58 0.82 -19.48 -4.86
CA LYS A 58 0.95 -18.33 -5.73
C LYS A 58 -0.44 -17.82 -6.11
N GLN A 59 -0.56 -16.51 -6.28
CA GLN A 59 -1.80 -15.88 -6.73
C GLN A 59 -1.60 -15.31 -8.11
N THR A 60 -2.56 -15.58 -8.99
CA THR A 60 -2.58 -15.07 -10.35
C THR A 60 -3.73 -14.10 -10.47
N CYS A 61 -3.47 -12.89 -10.97
CA CYS A 61 -4.48 -11.88 -11.23
C CYS A 61 -4.21 -11.18 -12.56
N SER A 62 -5.25 -10.53 -13.10
CA SER A 62 -5.08 -9.63 -14.24
C SER A 62 -4.19 -8.45 -13.86
N LEU A 63 -3.42 -7.96 -14.83
CA LEU A 63 -2.57 -6.76 -14.70
C LEU A 63 -3.35 -5.55 -14.18
N ASP A 64 -4.62 -5.40 -14.56
CA ASP A 64 -5.47 -4.26 -14.16
C ASP A 64 -5.80 -4.23 -12.66
N ARG A 65 -5.60 -5.35 -11.96
CA ARG A 65 -5.85 -5.49 -10.52
C ARG A 65 -4.58 -5.55 -9.69
N LEU A 66 -3.43 -5.33 -10.31
CA LEU A 66 -2.15 -5.29 -9.64
C LEU A 66 -1.82 -3.84 -9.27
N TYR A 67 -1.44 -3.62 -8.00
CA TYR A 67 -1.03 -2.29 -7.56
C TYR A 67 0.42 -2.28 -7.09
N THR A 68 1.17 -1.24 -7.45
CA THR A 68 2.53 -1.04 -6.96
C THR A 68 2.52 -0.79 -5.46
N ALA A 69 3.48 -1.40 -4.76
CA ALA A 69 3.71 -1.15 -3.34
C ALA A 69 4.95 -0.29 -3.11
N GLU A 70 4.93 0.51 -2.04
CA GLU A 70 6.12 1.17 -1.53
C GLU A 70 7.07 0.16 -0.87
N GLU A 71 8.35 0.49 -0.83
CA GLU A 71 9.37 -0.33 -0.16
C GLU A 71 9.14 -0.41 1.36
N HIS A 72 8.60 0.67 1.95
CA HIS A 72 8.32 0.80 3.38
C HIS A 72 6.82 0.84 3.66
N ASP A 73 6.21 -0.33 3.81
CA ASP A 73 4.78 -0.54 4.04
C ASP A 73 4.34 -0.30 5.48
N ASN A 74 5.26 -0.16 6.44
CA ASN A 74 4.93 0.03 7.87
C ASN A 74 4.60 1.49 8.27
N LYS A 75 4.63 2.42 7.32
CA LYS A 75 4.34 3.83 7.57
C LYS A 75 2.83 4.08 7.51
N ASP A 76 2.32 4.86 8.44
CA ASP A 76 0.95 5.40 8.38
C ASP A 76 0.94 6.91 8.08
N VAL A 77 -0.14 7.36 7.45
CA VAL A 77 -0.44 8.77 7.21
C VAL A 77 -1.82 9.12 7.76
N ASP A 78 -1.99 10.33 8.29
CA ASP A 78 -3.28 10.79 8.80
C ASP A 78 -4.28 11.15 7.69
N ASP A 79 -3.79 11.53 6.50
CA ASP A 79 -4.56 11.74 5.28
C ASP A 79 -4.07 10.80 4.18
N ASN A 80 -4.96 9.95 3.66
CA ASN A 80 -4.63 9.02 2.59
C ASN A 80 -4.19 9.73 1.30
N CYS A 81 -4.56 11.00 1.09
CA CYS A 81 -4.07 11.76 -0.05
C CYS A 81 -2.56 12.03 0.00
N ALA A 82 -1.89 11.78 1.14
CA ALA A 82 -0.44 11.88 1.29
C ALA A 82 0.32 10.58 0.98
N LEU A 83 -0.36 9.49 0.59
CA LEU A 83 0.27 8.24 0.16
C LEU A 83 1.00 8.43 -1.19
N MET A 84 2.13 7.74 -1.41
CA MET A 84 2.86 7.86 -2.69
C MET A 84 2.05 7.29 -3.84
N TYR A 85 1.39 6.15 -3.59
CA TYR A 85 0.42 5.55 -4.49
C TYR A 85 -0.94 5.54 -3.78
N LEU A 86 -1.89 6.35 -4.25
CA LEU A 86 -3.26 6.32 -3.77
C LEU A 86 -4.06 5.31 -4.60
N ASN A 87 -4.14 4.08 -4.11
CA ASN A 87 -4.95 3.01 -4.68
C ASN A 87 -5.71 2.27 -3.58
N GLU A 88 -6.58 1.34 -3.96
CA GLU A 88 -7.43 0.61 -3.01
C GLU A 88 -6.61 -0.21 -2.01
N ALA A 89 -5.50 -0.82 -2.46
CA ALA A 89 -4.65 -1.66 -1.63
C ALA A 89 -3.85 -0.83 -0.61
N THR A 90 -3.25 0.28 -1.03
CA THR A 90 -2.49 1.16 -0.12
C THR A 90 -3.39 1.89 0.87
N LEU A 91 -4.59 2.30 0.44
CA LEU A 91 -5.60 2.87 1.32
C LEU A 91 -6.02 1.86 2.39
N LEU A 92 -6.31 0.61 2.00
CA LEU A 92 -6.64 -0.47 2.94
C LEU A 92 -5.48 -0.72 3.92
N ASN A 93 -4.25 -0.77 3.42
CA ASN A 93 -3.06 -0.97 4.24
C ASN A 93 -2.87 0.15 5.27
N ASN A 94 -3.01 1.42 4.86
CA ASN A 94 -2.92 2.55 5.79
C ASN A 94 -3.97 2.46 6.90
N ILE A 95 -5.23 2.15 6.54
CA ILE A 95 -6.30 1.98 7.52
C ILE A 95 -5.98 0.83 8.49
N ARG A 96 -5.49 -0.32 7.99
CA ARG A 96 -5.08 -1.45 8.84
C ARG A 96 -3.99 -1.06 9.82
N ILE A 97 -2.91 -0.45 9.36
CA ILE A 97 -1.79 -0.06 10.21
C ILE A 97 -2.26 0.93 11.28
N ARG A 98 -3.08 1.91 10.89
CA ARG A 98 -3.64 2.89 11.84
C ARG A 98 -4.53 2.23 12.87
N TYR A 99 -5.37 1.28 12.44
CA TYR A 99 -6.23 0.52 13.33
C TYR A 99 -5.42 -0.27 14.37
N THR A 100 -4.32 -0.91 13.97
CA THR A 100 -3.42 -1.61 14.92
C THR A 100 -2.72 -0.68 15.93
N LYS A 101 -2.75 0.63 15.68
CA LYS A 101 -2.18 1.70 16.52
C LYS A 101 -3.28 2.46 17.28
N ASP A 102 -4.49 1.93 17.38
CA ASP A 102 -5.67 2.56 17.99
C ASP A 102 -6.05 3.91 17.35
N LYS A 103 -5.64 4.17 16.10
CA LYS A 103 -6.00 5.37 15.33
C LYS A 103 -7.20 5.09 14.43
N ILE A 104 -8.39 5.30 14.97
CA ILE A 104 -9.65 4.92 14.28
C ILE A 104 -10.17 5.96 13.28
N TYR A 105 -9.57 7.15 13.25
CA TYR A 105 -9.96 8.26 12.38
C TYR A 105 -8.86 8.53 11.34
N THR A 106 -9.22 8.54 10.06
CA THR A 106 -8.29 8.76 8.96
C THR A 106 -8.94 9.65 7.90
N TYR A 107 -8.25 10.68 7.45
CA TYR A 107 -8.74 11.58 6.41
C TYR A 107 -8.53 10.99 5.01
N VAL A 108 -9.43 11.39 4.12
CA VAL A 108 -9.27 11.29 2.66
C VAL A 108 -9.69 12.65 2.12
N ALA A 109 -8.74 13.56 1.97
CA ALA A 109 -9.02 14.96 1.66
C ALA A 109 -10.07 15.56 2.63
N ASN A 110 -11.27 15.83 2.15
CA ASN A 110 -12.37 16.44 2.91
C ASN A 110 -13.28 15.43 3.62
N ILE A 111 -13.06 14.14 3.45
CA ILE A 111 -13.86 13.07 4.07
C ILE A 111 -13.08 12.48 5.25
N LEU A 112 -13.79 12.14 6.33
CA LEU A 112 -13.23 11.44 7.49
C LEU A 112 -13.75 10.01 7.54
N ILE A 113 -12.85 9.04 7.45
CA ILE A 113 -13.14 7.62 7.65
C ILE A 113 -13.02 7.29 9.14
N ALA A 114 -14.03 6.62 9.69
CA ALA A 114 -14.04 6.12 11.05
C ALA A 114 -14.20 4.58 11.05
N VAL A 115 -13.34 3.87 11.77
CA VAL A 115 -13.40 2.41 11.92
C VAL A 115 -13.72 2.06 13.37
N ASN A 116 -14.73 1.23 13.61
CA ASN A 116 -15.12 0.88 14.98
C ASN A 116 -14.06 -0.03 15.63
N PRO A 117 -13.43 0.38 16.76
CA PRO A 117 -12.47 -0.47 17.48
C PRO A 117 -13.13 -1.65 18.22
N TYR A 118 -14.45 -1.62 18.46
CA TYR A 118 -15.18 -2.57 19.30
C TYR A 118 -14.72 -2.62 20.78
N PHE A 119 -13.84 -1.72 21.20
CA PHE A 119 -13.43 -1.50 22.59
C PHE A 119 -13.22 0.00 22.84
N GLU A 120 -13.09 0.39 24.11
CA GLU A 120 -12.85 1.79 24.48
C GLU A 120 -11.37 2.14 24.32
N ILE A 121 -11.07 3.16 23.51
CA ILE A 121 -9.73 3.74 23.40
C ILE A 121 -9.55 4.78 24.50
N LYS A 122 -8.59 4.55 25.38
CA LYS A 122 -8.33 5.40 26.53
C LYS A 122 -8.03 6.84 26.09
N ASP A 123 -8.61 7.80 26.82
CA ASP A 123 -8.42 9.24 26.65
C ASP A 123 -8.92 9.86 25.33
N LEU A 124 -9.45 9.07 24.38
CA LEU A 124 -9.93 9.56 23.07
C LEU A 124 -11.06 10.59 23.20
N TYR A 125 -12.01 10.34 24.10
CA TYR A 125 -13.14 11.26 24.38
C TYR A 125 -13.00 11.99 25.72
N SER A 126 -11.78 12.09 26.25
CA SER A 126 -11.55 12.82 27.49
C SER A 126 -11.82 14.33 27.32
N SER A 127 -12.18 15.01 28.41
CA SER A 127 -12.35 16.47 28.40
C SER A 127 -11.09 17.20 27.96
N ARG A 128 -9.90 16.62 28.19
CA ARG A 128 -8.62 17.15 27.71
C ARG A 128 -8.56 17.11 26.18
N THR A 129 -8.87 15.95 25.60
CA THR A 129 -8.84 15.75 24.14
C THR A 129 -9.85 16.66 23.46
N ILE A 130 -11.10 16.71 23.93
CA ILE A 130 -12.14 17.60 23.40
C ILE A 130 -11.67 19.06 23.36
N LYS A 131 -11.10 19.56 24.47
CA LYS A 131 -10.55 20.92 24.54
C LYS A 131 -9.40 21.13 23.57
N SER A 132 -8.57 20.11 23.33
CA SER A 132 -7.43 20.23 22.41
C SER A 132 -7.85 20.33 20.93
N TYR A 133 -9.04 19.85 20.57
CA TYR A 133 -9.61 19.97 19.22
C TYR A 133 -10.48 21.22 19.05
N GLN A 134 -10.90 21.85 20.15
CA GLN A 134 -11.74 23.05 20.09
C GLN A 134 -11.00 24.21 19.40
N GLY A 135 -11.58 24.73 18.31
CA GLY A 135 -11.06 25.89 17.58
C GLY A 135 -9.87 25.61 16.66
N LYS A 136 -9.48 24.34 16.48
CA LYS A 136 -8.46 23.96 15.49
C LYS A 136 -9.06 23.78 14.09
N SER A 137 -8.25 24.05 13.08
CA SER A 137 -8.60 23.70 11.69
C SER A 137 -8.60 22.19 11.52
N LEU A 138 -9.45 21.70 10.63
CA LEU A 138 -9.42 20.31 10.19
C LEU A 138 -8.18 20.10 9.30
N GLY A 139 -7.49 18.97 9.46
CA GLY A 139 -6.41 18.54 8.56
C GLY A 139 -5.07 19.30 8.69
N SER A 140 -4.74 19.83 9.86
CA SER A 140 -3.44 20.47 10.16
C SER A 140 -2.53 19.59 11.01
#